data_AF-A0A246RGX3-F1
#
_entry.id   AF-A0A246RGX3-F1
#
_cell.length_a   1.000
_cell.length_b   1.000
_cell.length_c   1.000
_cell.angle_alpha   90.00
_cell.angle_beta   90.00
_cell.angle_gamma   90.00
#
_symmetry.space_group_name_H-M   'P 1'
#
loop_
_entity.id
_entity.type
_entity.pdbx_description
1 polymer ?
#
loop_
_entity_poly.entity_id
_entity_poly.type
_entity_poly.pdbx_seq_one_letter_code
_entity_poly.pdbx_strand_id
1 'polypeptide(L)'
;MAGTRRVTVSTDAHGHTTGWADATAVGPTPTDPRAAAFFDVDNTMMRGASIYWFARGLAARRYFTTGDLARFAWQQTRYRVLATEHAGDMSQARQAALAFVEGWRVGDVERLAEEIFDELMAPRIWAGTRRLAQRHLDAGQRVWLVSAAPVEIGRVIAARLGLTGAIGTVAEVVDGTYTGRLVGELMHGPAKAEAVSQLATVEGLDLPRCTAYSDSSNDLPMLTAVGRAVAVNPDGALLRVARERGWEVRDFRTGRRAARIAVPSTAALGLLAGAVSAGRALHRRRRPA
;
A
#
# COMPACT_ATOMS: atom_id res chain seq x y z
N MET A 1 38.55 0.41 -3.15
CA MET A 1 39.36 1.06 -4.20
C MET A 1 38.40 1.69 -5.20
N ALA A 2 38.46 3.01 -5.36
CA ALA A 2 37.58 3.76 -6.26
C ALA A 2 37.96 3.46 -7.72
N GLY A 3 37.03 2.91 -8.49
CA GLY A 3 37.23 2.65 -9.92
C GLY A 3 37.37 3.95 -10.68
N THR A 4 38.53 4.18 -11.28
CA THR A 4 38.82 5.32 -12.15
C THR A 4 37.92 5.25 -13.38
N ARG A 5 36.98 6.18 -13.52
CA ARG A 5 36.17 6.34 -14.74
C ARG A 5 37.10 6.74 -15.89
N ARG A 6 37.18 5.90 -16.92
CA ARG A 6 37.94 6.21 -18.14
C ARG A 6 37.05 7.10 -19.02
N VAL A 7 37.29 8.41 -18.99
CA VAL A 7 36.64 9.37 -19.89
C VAL A 7 37.44 9.37 -21.19
N THR A 8 36.79 9.10 -22.32
CA THR A 8 37.41 9.21 -23.64
C THR A 8 36.92 10.49 -24.29
N VAL A 9 37.86 11.29 -24.77
CA VAL A 9 37.60 12.56 -25.46
C VAL A 9 37.98 12.36 -26.93
N SER A 10 37.07 12.73 -27.83
CA SER A 10 37.33 12.74 -29.27
C SER A 10 37.02 14.13 -29.82
N THR A 11 37.88 14.59 -30.73
CA THR A 11 37.73 15.87 -31.43
C THR A 11 37.58 15.58 -32.92
N ASP A 12 36.56 16.15 -33.56
CA ASP A 12 36.35 15.98 -34.99
C ASP A 12 37.27 16.88 -35.83
N ALA A 13 37.23 16.71 -37.15
CA ALA A 13 38.04 17.47 -38.10
C ALA A 13 37.75 18.99 -38.10
N HIS A 14 36.71 19.45 -37.40
CA HIS A 14 36.28 20.84 -37.31
C HIS A 14 36.57 21.44 -35.93
N GLY A 15 37.25 20.70 -35.04
CA GLY A 15 37.65 21.16 -33.72
C GLY A 15 36.57 21.04 -32.65
N HIS A 16 35.46 20.34 -32.92
CA HIS A 16 34.43 20.10 -31.90
C HIS A 16 34.84 18.96 -30.98
N THR A 17 35.03 19.28 -29.70
CA THR A 17 35.37 18.30 -28.67
C THR A 17 34.09 17.79 -28.03
N THR A 18 33.81 16.48 -28.20
CA THR A 18 32.65 15.83 -27.58
C THR A 18 33.15 14.78 -26.58
N GLY A 19 32.75 14.92 -25.32
CA GLY A 19 33.03 13.91 -24.28
C GLY A 19 31.84 13.00 -24.09
N TRP A 20 32.02 11.69 -24.22
CA TRP A 20 31.03 10.71 -23.80
C TRP A 20 31.65 9.79 -22.75
N ALA A 21 30.85 9.48 -21.74
CA ALA A 21 31.19 8.47 -20.74
C ALA A 21 30.28 7.28 -20.98
N ASP A 22 30.86 6.10 -21.20
CA ASP A 22 30.08 4.87 -21.14
C ASP A 22 29.48 4.78 -19.74
N ALA A 23 28.15 4.86 -19.65
CA ALA A 23 27.49 4.28 -18.50
C ALA A 23 27.88 2.82 -18.53
N THR A 24 28.67 2.36 -17.55
CA THR A 24 28.89 0.94 -17.33
C THR A 24 27.51 0.31 -17.38
N ALA A 25 27.22 -0.44 -18.45
CA ALA A 25 26.01 -1.21 -18.53
C ALA A 25 26.06 -2.11 -17.30
N VAL A 26 25.23 -1.79 -16.31
CA VAL A 26 25.01 -2.71 -15.19
C VAL A 26 24.51 -3.95 -15.90
N GLY A 27 25.37 -4.98 -15.98
CA GLY A 27 24.98 -6.25 -16.57
C GLY A 27 23.66 -6.72 -15.93
N PRO A 28 22.91 -7.63 -16.58
CA PRO A 28 21.66 -8.12 -16.02
C PRO A 28 21.90 -8.51 -14.55
N THR A 29 21.12 -7.88 -13.66
CA THR A 29 21.26 -8.12 -12.22
C THR A 29 21.06 -9.62 -12.01
N PRO A 30 21.97 -10.34 -11.33
CA PRO A 30 21.81 -11.76 -11.10
C PRO A 30 20.46 -12.00 -10.44
N THR A 31 19.61 -12.79 -11.09
CA THR A 31 18.31 -13.19 -10.55
C THR A 31 18.51 -13.92 -9.23
N ASP A 32 17.79 -13.51 -8.18
CA ASP A 32 17.85 -14.15 -6.86
C ASP A 32 16.55 -14.89 -6.51
N PRO A 33 16.38 -16.14 -6.98
CA PRO A 33 15.15 -16.90 -6.78
C PRO A 33 14.92 -17.30 -5.31
N ARG A 34 15.95 -17.21 -4.46
CA ARG A 34 15.84 -17.52 -3.02
C ARG A 34 15.54 -16.29 -2.17
N ALA A 35 15.46 -15.09 -2.75
CA ALA A 35 15.04 -13.89 -2.06
C ALA A 35 13.61 -13.49 -2.44
N ALA A 36 12.95 -12.84 -1.50
CA ALA A 36 11.64 -12.24 -1.71
C ALA A 36 11.51 -10.89 -1.01
N ALA A 37 10.50 -10.12 -1.44
CA ALA A 37 10.05 -8.93 -0.77
C ALA A 37 8.61 -9.10 -0.30
N PHE A 38 8.39 -8.89 1.00
CA PHE A 38 7.09 -8.96 1.66
C PHE A 38 6.58 -7.55 1.93
N PHE A 39 5.40 -7.23 1.40
CA PHE A 39 4.79 -5.92 1.58
C PHE A 39 3.50 -6.04 2.35
N ASP A 40 3.40 -5.32 3.46
CA ASP A 40 2.09 -4.98 4.00
C ASP A 40 1.28 -4.14 2.97
N VAL A 41 -0.04 -4.17 3.09
CA VAL A 41 -0.95 -3.54 2.12
C VAL A 41 -1.42 -2.16 2.59
N ASP A 42 -2.05 -2.11 3.75
CA ASP A 42 -2.79 -0.93 4.20
C ASP A 42 -1.81 0.14 4.70
N ASN A 43 -1.91 1.36 4.20
CA ASN A 43 -0.93 2.46 4.40
C ASN A 43 0.51 2.20 3.90
N THR A 44 0.88 0.95 3.63
CA THR A 44 2.19 0.54 3.09
C THR A 44 2.20 0.51 1.55
N MET A 45 1.46 -0.41 0.91
CA MET A 45 1.31 -0.48 -0.55
C MET A 45 0.34 0.57 -1.08
N MET A 46 -0.75 0.80 -0.34
CA MET A 46 -1.81 1.74 -0.72
C MET A 46 -2.16 2.71 0.39
N ARG A 47 -2.84 3.81 0.03
CA ARG A 47 -3.33 4.81 0.99
C ARG A 47 -4.61 4.34 1.68
N GLY A 48 -4.58 4.30 3.01
CA GLY A 48 -5.71 3.87 3.84
C GLY A 48 -5.93 2.36 3.78
N ALA A 49 -6.94 1.91 4.51
CA ALA A 49 -7.29 0.50 4.61
C ALA A 49 -8.01 0.03 3.33
N SER A 50 -7.51 -1.05 2.72
CA SER A 50 -8.09 -1.73 1.56
C SER A 50 -9.54 -2.17 1.82
N ILE A 51 -9.81 -2.76 2.98
CA ILE A 51 -11.17 -3.18 3.38
C ILE A 51 -12.15 -2.01 3.45
N TYR A 52 -11.71 -0.81 3.84
CA TYR A 52 -12.54 0.39 3.86
C TYR A 52 -12.93 0.79 2.43
N TRP A 53 -11.99 0.78 1.48
CA TRP A 53 -12.30 1.11 0.09
C TRP A 53 -13.19 0.07 -0.56
N PHE A 54 -13.02 -1.21 -0.21
CA PHE A 54 -13.89 -2.29 -0.63
C PHE A 54 -15.32 -2.07 -0.13
N ALA A 55 -15.52 -1.90 1.18
CA ALA A 55 -16.82 -1.63 1.77
C ALA A 55 -17.49 -0.37 1.16
N ARG A 56 -16.72 0.68 0.88
CA ARG A 56 -17.24 1.89 0.22
C ARG A 56 -17.67 1.63 -1.22
N GLY A 57 -16.94 0.80 -1.96
CA GLY A 57 -17.30 0.41 -3.33
C GLY A 57 -18.60 -0.41 -3.36
N LEU A 58 -18.77 -1.33 -2.41
CA LEU A 58 -20.00 -2.10 -2.22
C LEU A 58 -21.19 -1.19 -1.88
N ALA A 59 -21.00 -0.21 -0.99
CA ALA A 59 -22.04 0.76 -0.65
C ALA A 59 -22.45 1.63 -1.86
N ALA A 60 -21.50 2.09 -2.67
CA ALA A 60 -21.79 2.88 -3.88
C ALA A 60 -22.62 2.11 -4.90
N ARG A 61 -22.45 0.78 -4.95
CA ARG A 61 -23.19 -0.15 -5.81
C ARG A 61 -24.52 -0.62 -5.23
N ARG A 62 -24.92 -0.11 -4.05
CA ARG A 62 -26.15 -0.50 -3.32
C ARG A 62 -26.24 -2.00 -3.01
N TYR A 63 -25.08 -2.66 -2.82
CA TYR A 63 -25.06 -4.02 -2.24
C TYR A 63 -25.52 -4.04 -0.78
N PHE A 64 -25.65 -2.87 -0.14
CA PHE A 64 -26.31 -2.73 1.16
C PHE A 64 -27.61 -1.97 1.01
N THR A 65 -28.67 -2.52 1.61
CA THR A 65 -29.83 -1.72 1.98
C THR A 65 -29.59 -1.04 3.33
N THR A 66 -30.29 0.06 3.61
CA THR A 66 -30.30 0.68 4.96
C THR A 66 -30.72 -0.31 6.04
N GLY A 67 -31.51 -1.34 5.69
CA GLY A 67 -31.92 -2.41 6.59
C GLY A 67 -30.79 -3.38 6.95
N ASP A 68 -29.90 -3.71 6.02
CA ASP A 68 -28.75 -4.58 6.30
C ASP A 68 -27.73 -3.88 7.20
N LEU A 69 -27.43 -2.61 6.93
CA LEU A 69 -26.62 -1.76 7.80
C LEU A 69 -27.21 -1.64 9.21
N ALA A 70 -28.53 -1.45 9.32
CA ALA A 70 -29.22 -1.40 10.60
C ALA A 70 -29.19 -2.74 11.34
N ARG A 71 -29.33 -3.87 10.62
CA ARG A 71 -29.21 -5.23 11.19
C ARG A 71 -27.79 -5.50 11.71
N PHE A 72 -26.76 -5.13 10.95
CA PHE A 72 -25.37 -5.22 11.40
C PHE A 72 -25.10 -4.36 12.63
N ALA A 73 -25.56 -3.10 12.63
CA ALA A 73 -25.43 -2.21 13.78
C ALA A 73 -26.18 -2.74 15.02
N TRP A 74 -27.38 -3.30 14.83
CA TRP A 74 -28.15 -3.94 15.89
C TRP A 74 -27.47 -5.19 16.44
N GLN A 75 -26.96 -6.07 15.57
CA GLN A 75 -26.23 -7.27 15.98
C GLN A 75 -24.96 -6.93 16.77
N GLN A 76 -24.17 -5.95 16.31
CA GLN A 76 -23.02 -5.46 17.08
C GLN A 76 -23.42 -4.87 18.43
N THR A 77 -24.51 -4.08 18.48
CA THR A 77 -24.97 -3.46 19.73
C THR A 77 -25.50 -4.51 20.70
N ARG A 78 -26.31 -5.46 20.22
CA ARG A 78 -26.87 -6.56 21.02
C ARG A 78 -25.77 -7.45 21.59
N TYR A 79 -24.75 -7.80 20.81
CA TYR A 79 -23.61 -8.57 21.31
C TYR A 79 -22.78 -7.77 22.31
N ARG A 80 -22.57 -6.47 22.11
CA ARG A 80 -21.89 -5.60 23.09
C ARG A 80 -22.63 -5.47 24.42
N VAL A 81 -23.96 -5.49 24.38
CA VAL A 81 -24.81 -5.42 25.59
C VAL A 81 -24.91 -6.78 26.28
N LEU A 82 -24.83 -7.89 25.54
CA LEU A 82 -24.91 -9.25 26.10
C LEU A 82 -23.55 -9.86 26.49
N ALA A 83 -22.44 -9.36 25.94
CA ALA A 83 -21.10 -9.85 26.24
C ALA A 83 -20.49 -9.06 27.41
N THR A 84 -20.78 -9.49 28.65
CA THR A 84 -20.21 -8.96 29.89
C THR A 84 -18.79 -9.49 30.20
N GLU A 85 -17.95 -9.76 29.20
CA GLU A 85 -16.52 -10.08 29.44
C GLU A 85 -15.58 -9.38 28.45
N HIS A 86 -14.56 -8.72 29.01
CA HIS A 86 -13.55 -7.93 28.33
C HIS A 86 -12.55 -8.80 27.57
N ALA A 87 -12.93 -9.26 26.38
CA ALA A 87 -12.00 -9.83 25.40
C ALA A 87 -11.98 -9.00 24.10
N GLY A 88 -11.32 -7.84 24.18
CA GLY A 88 -10.64 -7.16 23.07
C GLY A 88 -11.46 -6.71 21.84
N ASP A 89 -11.40 -5.41 21.55
CA ASP A 89 -11.95 -4.75 20.35
C ASP A 89 -11.65 -5.49 19.01
N MET A 90 -10.55 -6.24 18.95
CA MET A 90 -10.12 -7.02 17.79
C MET A 90 -10.98 -8.27 17.50
N SER A 91 -11.51 -8.95 18.53
CA SER A 91 -12.36 -10.14 18.34
C SER A 91 -13.73 -9.77 17.75
N GLN A 92 -14.25 -8.60 18.14
CA GLN A 92 -15.52 -8.05 17.65
C GLN A 92 -15.38 -7.54 16.21
N ALA A 93 -14.29 -6.85 15.89
CA ALA A 93 -14.01 -6.42 14.51
C ALA A 93 -13.86 -7.62 13.56
N ARG A 94 -13.20 -8.70 14.04
CA ARG A 94 -13.06 -9.98 13.34
C ARG A 94 -14.42 -10.60 13.01
N GLN A 95 -15.27 -10.80 14.02
CA GLN A 95 -16.58 -11.43 13.83
C GLN A 95 -17.49 -10.59 12.93
N ALA A 96 -17.46 -9.26 13.08
CA ALA A 96 -18.25 -8.37 12.25
C ALA A 96 -17.81 -8.37 10.77
N ALA A 97 -16.51 -8.44 10.50
CA ALA A 97 -15.97 -8.53 9.14
C ALA A 97 -16.31 -9.87 8.46
N LEU A 98 -16.49 -10.95 9.23
CA LEU A 98 -16.84 -12.27 8.68
C LEU A 98 -18.33 -12.44 8.46
N ALA A 99 -19.15 -11.99 9.42
CA ALA A 99 -20.59 -11.93 9.25
C ALA A 99 -21.00 -11.07 8.04
N PHE A 100 -20.14 -10.11 7.66
CA PHE A 100 -20.34 -9.26 6.48
C PHE A 100 -20.35 -10.00 5.14
N VAL A 101 -19.53 -11.04 5.00
CA VAL A 101 -19.43 -11.83 3.75
C VAL A 101 -20.18 -13.15 3.82
N GLU A 102 -20.79 -13.49 4.95
CA GLU A 102 -21.55 -14.73 5.13
C GLU A 102 -22.65 -14.87 4.05
N GLY A 103 -22.68 -16.03 3.39
CA GLY A 103 -23.65 -16.32 2.33
C GLY A 103 -23.29 -15.75 0.95
N TRP A 104 -22.20 -14.99 0.82
CA TRP A 104 -21.75 -14.49 -0.49
C TRP A 104 -20.99 -15.57 -1.24
N ARG A 105 -21.17 -15.63 -2.56
CA ARG A 105 -20.35 -16.50 -3.42
C ARG A 105 -18.96 -15.91 -3.56
N VAL A 106 -17.94 -16.75 -3.48
CA VAL A 106 -16.53 -16.33 -3.61
C VAL A 106 -16.31 -15.57 -4.92
N GLY A 107 -16.82 -16.10 -6.04
CA GLY A 107 -16.68 -15.46 -7.35
C GLY A 107 -17.34 -14.08 -7.46
N ASP A 108 -18.40 -13.80 -6.68
CA ASP A 108 -19.00 -12.46 -6.64
C ASP A 108 -18.11 -11.48 -5.89
N VAL A 109 -17.52 -11.91 -4.76
CA VAL A 109 -16.56 -11.10 -4.01
C VAL A 109 -15.31 -10.81 -4.83
N GLU A 110 -14.77 -11.81 -5.55
CA GLU A 110 -13.61 -11.63 -6.43
C GLU A 110 -13.89 -10.61 -7.54
N ARG A 111 -15.01 -10.77 -8.26
CA ARG A 111 -15.44 -9.82 -9.30
C ARG A 111 -15.60 -8.41 -8.74
N LEU A 112 -16.26 -8.26 -7.59
CA LEU A 112 -16.44 -6.96 -6.95
C LEU A 112 -15.11 -6.36 -6.48
N ALA A 113 -14.18 -7.19 -5.99
CA ALA A 113 -12.87 -6.74 -5.58
C ALA A 113 -12.07 -6.21 -6.77
N GLU A 114 -12.16 -6.85 -7.94
CA GLU A 114 -11.57 -6.35 -9.19
C GLU A 114 -12.14 -4.99 -9.61
N GLU A 115 -13.47 -4.88 -9.74
CA GLU A 115 -14.10 -3.62 -10.16
C GLU A 115 -13.78 -2.47 -9.19
N ILE A 116 -13.90 -2.73 -7.88
CA ILE A 116 -13.65 -1.73 -6.85
C ILE A 116 -12.17 -1.38 -6.78
N PHE A 117 -11.27 -2.33 -7.07
CA PHE A 117 -9.86 -2.05 -7.18
C PHE A 117 -9.61 -1.02 -8.28
N ASP A 118 -10.11 -1.26 -9.49
CA ASP A 118 -9.84 -0.42 -10.66
C ASP A 118 -10.41 1.00 -10.45
N GLU A 119 -11.60 1.12 -9.86
CA GLU A 119 -12.24 2.42 -9.61
C GLU A 119 -11.67 3.19 -8.41
N LEU A 120 -11.48 2.50 -7.28
CA LEU A 120 -11.26 3.14 -5.99
C LEU A 120 -9.87 2.89 -5.42
N MET A 121 -9.26 1.73 -5.63
CA MET A 121 -7.98 1.39 -4.99
C MET A 121 -6.76 1.73 -5.84
N ALA A 122 -6.80 1.53 -7.16
CA ALA A 122 -5.68 1.76 -8.06
C ALA A 122 -5.11 3.20 -7.95
N PRO A 123 -5.93 4.27 -7.90
CA PRO A 123 -5.42 5.63 -7.71
C PRO A 123 -4.77 5.87 -6.36
N ARG A 124 -4.87 4.94 -5.40
CA ARG A 124 -4.38 5.05 -4.02
C ARG A 124 -3.09 4.28 -3.77
N ILE A 125 -2.63 3.49 -4.73
CA ILE A 125 -1.33 2.83 -4.67
C ILE A 125 -0.23 3.89 -4.54
N TRP A 126 0.68 3.68 -3.58
CA TRP A 126 1.82 4.54 -3.42
C TRP A 126 2.80 4.29 -4.58
N ALA A 127 2.98 5.29 -5.45
CA ALA A 127 3.95 5.18 -6.55
C ALA A 127 5.37 4.86 -6.05
N GLY A 128 5.72 5.31 -4.83
CA GLY A 128 6.97 4.96 -4.16
C GLY A 128 7.07 3.48 -3.81
N THR A 129 6.04 2.92 -3.17
CA THR A 129 5.99 1.50 -2.82
C THR A 129 5.91 0.59 -4.05
N ARG A 130 5.15 0.98 -5.08
CA ARG A 130 5.14 0.28 -6.36
C ARG A 130 6.54 0.21 -7.01
N ARG A 131 7.31 1.29 -6.95
CA ARG A 131 8.70 1.28 -7.44
C ARG A 131 9.62 0.41 -6.58
N LEU A 132 9.37 0.29 -5.27
CA LEU A 132 10.10 -0.65 -4.42
C LEU A 132 9.84 -2.09 -4.90
N ALA A 133 8.58 -2.46 -5.05
CA ALA A 133 8.18 -3.78 -5.57
C ALA A 133 8.80 -4.07 -6.94
N GLN A 134 8.73 -3.11 -7.88
CA GLN A 134 9.31 -3.29 -9.21
C GLN A 134 10.81 -3.59 -9.17
N ARG A 135 11.58 -2.93 -8.29
CA ARG A 135 13.02 -3.22 -8.17
C ARG A 135 13.32 -4.65 -7.72
N HIS A 136 12.46 -5.24 -6.90
CA HIS A 136 12.60 -6.64 -6.52
C HIS A 136 12.28 -7.58 -7.69
N LEU A 137 11.21 -7.28 -8.45
CA LEU A 137 10.88 -8.01 -9.67
C LEU A 137 12.00 -7.94 -10.70
N ASP A 138 12.56 -6.74 -10.93
CA ASP A 138 13.68 -6.51 -11.86
C ASP A 138 14.96 -7.26 -11.42
N ALA A 139 15.11 -7.56 -10.12
CA ALA A 139 16.18 -8.37 -9.57
C ALA A 139 15.87 -9.89 -9.56
N GLY A 140 14.76 -10.31 -10.20
CA GLY A 140 14.33 -11.71 -10.25
C GLY A 140 13.87 -12.28 -8.91
N GLN A 141 13.51 -11.41 -7.96
CA GLN A 141 13.01 -11.81 -6.64
C GLN A 141 11.49 -11.95 -6.66
N ARG A 142 10.97 -12.80 -5.78
CA ARG A 142 9.52 -12.91 -5.58
C ARG A 142 8.99 -11.71 -4.80
N VAL A 143 7.78 -11.26 -5.10
CA VAL A 143 7.14 -10.15 -4.40
C VAL A 143 5.75 -10.57 -3.92
N TRP A 144 5.55 -10.53 -2.61
CA TRP A 144 4.33 -11.00 -1.96
C TRP A 144 3.69 -9.88 -1.15
N LEU A 145 2.36 -9.81 -1.21
CA LEU A 145 1.58 -9.01 -0.27
C LEU A 145 1.27 -9.82 0.98
N VAL A 146 1.31 -9.19 2.15
CA VAL A 146 1.02 -9.79 3.45
C VAL A 146 0.02 -8.90 4.18
N SER A 147 -1.25 -9.30 4.24
CA SER A 147 -2.33 -8.41 4.71
C SER A 147 -3.19 -9.03 5.79
N ALA A 148 -3.70 -8.19 6.70
CA ALA A 148 -4.79 -8.57 7.59
C ALA A 148 -6.16 -8.62 6.88
N ALA A 149 -6.28 -7.98 5.71
CA ALA A 149 -7.48 -8.02 4.90
C ALA A 149 -7.73 -9.42 4.29
N PRO A 150 -8.95 -9.70 3.82
CA PRO A 150 -9.26 -10.93 3.09
C PRO A 150 -8.28 -11.16 1.93
N VAL A 151 -7.87 -12.42 1.77
CA VAL A 151 -6.86 -12.83 0.79
C VAL A 151 -7.26 -12.46 -0.65
N GLU A 152 -8.55 -12.42 -0.96
CA GLU A 152 -9.12 -12.08 -2.27
C GLU A 152 -8.75 -10.65 -2.69
N ILE A 153 -8.86 -9.69 -1.77
CA ILE A 153 -8.45 -8.30 -2.01
C ILE A 153 -6.95 -8.24 -2.29
N GLY A 154 -6.15 -8.95 -1.48
CA GLY A 154 -4.71 -9.06 -1.70
C GLY A 154 -4.37 -9.65 -3.07
N ARG A 155 -5.04 -10.72 -3.48
CA ARG A 155 -4.83 -11.39 -4.78
C ARG A 155 -5.12 -10.46 -5.95
N VAL A 156 -6.20 -9.69 -5.90
CA VAL A 156 -6.52 -8.68 -6.93
C VAL A 156 -5.43 -7.63 -7.03
N ILE A 157 -4.99 -7.07 -5.89
CA ILE A 157 -3.91 -6.06 -5.87
C ILE A 157 -2.61 -6.66 -6.45
N ALA A 158 -2.25 -7.88 -6.04
CA ALA A 158 -1.05 -8.56 -6.54
C ALA A 158 -1.12 -8.77 -8.06
N ALA A 159 -2.24 -9.28 -8.57
CA ALA A 159 -2.43 -9.52 -10.00
C ALA A 159 -2.34 -8.21 -10.81
N ARG A 160 -3.02 -7.15 -10.37
CA ARG A 160 -3.04 -5.84 -11.06
C ARG A 160 -1.69 -5.12 -11.02
N LEU A 161 -0.84 -5.44 -10.05
CA LEU A 161 0.52 -4.90 -9.93
C LEU A 161 1.61 -5.81 -10.52
N GLY A 162 1.26 -7.00 -11.03
CA GLY A 162 2.23 -7.97 -11.55
C GLY A 162 3.16 -8.56 -10.48
N LEU A 163 2.67 -8.71 -9.25
CA LEU A 163 3.41 -9.31 -8.14
C LEU A 163 3.29 -10.85 -8.18
N THR A 164 4.08 -11.55 -7.38
CA THR A 164 4.05 -13.02 -7.30
C THR A 164 2.75 -13.52 -6.68
N GLY A 165 2.27 -12.88 -5.62
CA GLY A 165 1.03 -13.28 -4.98
C GLY A 165 0.70 -12.50 -3.71
N ALA A 166 -0.27 -13.01 -2.96
CA ALA A 166 -0.70 -12.44 -1.69
C ALA A 166 -1.04 -13.53 -0.69
N ILE A 167 -0.70 -13.29 0.57
CA ILE A 167 -1.17 -14.04 1.73
C ILE A 167 -1.99 -13.09 2.60
N GLY A 168 -3.13 -13.59 3.10
CA GLY A 168 -4.04 -12.77 3.88
C GLY A 168 -4.95 -13.61 4.76
N THR A 169 -5.92 -12.96 5.38
CA THR A 169 -6.94 -13.62 6.19
C THR A 169 -7.83 -14.48 5.31
N VAL A 170 -8.07 -15.74 5.71
CA VAL A 170 -8.87 -16.71 4.93
C VAL A 170 -10.21 -16.96 5.63
N ALA A 171 -11.30 -16.57 4.97
CA ALA A 171 -12.64 -16.97 5.38
C ALA A 171 -12.95 -18.41 4.92
N GLU A 172 -13.67 -19.16 5.74
CA GLU A 172 -14.08 -20.53 5.41
C GLU A 172 -15.15 -20.51 4.32
N VAL A 173 -14.99 -21.42 3.36
CA VAL A 173 -15.84 -21.57 2.18
C VAL A 173 -16.36 -23.00 2.10
N VAL A 174 -17.67 -23.15 1.91
CA VAL A 174 -18.33 -24.43 1.62
C VAL A 174 -19.18 -24.24 0.37
N ASP A 175 -19.04 -25.15 -0.60
CA ASP A 175 -19.76 -25.11 -1.88
C ASP A 175 -19.66 -23.75 -2.62
N GLY A 176 -18.48 -23.13 -2.55
CA GLY A 176 -18.19 -21.84 -3.19
C GLY A 176 -18.82 -20.62 -2.52
N THR A 177 -19.31 -20.77 -1.28
CA THR A 177 -19.97 -19.72 -0.50
C THR A 177 -19.29 -19.54 0.86
N TYR A 178 -19.12 -18.29 1.31
CA TYR A 178 -18.53 -18.01 2.62
C TYR A 178 -19.48 -18.42 3.76
N THR A 179 -18.93 -19.08 4.77
CA THR A 179 -19.70 -19.56 5.94
C THR A 179 -19.78 -18.53 7.07
N GLY A 180 -19.11 -17.38 6.93
CA GLY A 180 -18.97 -16.40 8.02
C GLY A 180 -17.99 -16.81 9.12
N ARG A 181 -17.21 -17.89 8.92
CA ARG A 181 -16.13 -18.33 9.81
C ARG A 181 -14.77 -18.10 9.18
N LEU A 182 -13.71 -18.22 9.97
CA LEU A 182 -12.33 -18.19 9.47
C LEU A 182 -11.74 -19.60 9.41
N VAL A 183 -10.85 -19.77 8.45
CA VAL A 183 -9.86 -20.85 8.50
C VAL A 183 -8.66 -20.33 9.29
N GLY A 184 -8.52 -20.80 10.53
CA GLY A 184 -7.42 -20.39 11.43
C GLY A 184 -7.60 -18.97 12.00
N GLU A 185 -6.46 -18.31 12.26
CA GLU A 185 -6.38 -17.02 12.94
C GLU A 185 -6.35 -15.81 11.98
N LEU A 186 -6.71 -14.62 12.48
CA LEU A 186 -6.52 -13.39 11.72
C LEU A 186 -5.05 -13.16 11.39
N MET A 187 -4.78 -12.71 10.17
CA MET A 187 -3.42 -12.39 9.68
C MET A 187 -2.91 -11.05 10.26
N HIS A 188 -2.73 -11.00 11.57
CA HIS A 188 -2.30 -9.81 12.30
C HIS A 188 -1.13 -10.11 13.24
N GLY A 189 -0.17 -9.18 13.29
CA GLY A 189 0.96 -9.26 14.22
C GLY A 189 1.80 -10.54 14.04
N PRO A 190 1.97 -11.38 15.08
CA PRO A 190 2.74 -12.63 14.99
C PRO A 190 2.31 -13.57 13.87
N ALA A 191 1.01 -13.62 13.54
CA ALA A 191 0.49 -14.47 12.47
C ALA A 191 1.10 -14.13 11.10
N LYS A 192 1.42 -12.85 10.84
CA LYS A 192 2.11 -12.45 9.61
C LYS A 192 3.53 -13.01 9.53
N ALA A 193 4.26 -13.03 10.64
CA ALA A 193 5.61 -13.59 10.68
C ALA A 193 5.61 -15.11 10.47
N GLU A 194 4.63 -15.80 11.07
CA GLU A 194 4.44 -17.22 10.86
C GLU A 194 4.10 -17.53 9.39
N ALA A 195 3.15 -16.79 8.80
CA ALA A 195 2.76 -16.97 7.41
C ALA A 195 3.92 -16.71 6.43
N VAL A 196 4.74 -15.69 6.69
CA VAL A 196 5.98 -15.44 5.92
C VAL A 196 6.98 -16.60 6.06
N SER A 197 7.10 -17.19 7.24
CA SER A 197 8.00 -18.33 7.49
C SER A 197 7.52 -19.61 6.80
N GLN A 198 6.22 -19.88 6.84
CA GLN A 198 5.60 -21.00 6.13
C GLN A 198 5.74 -20.82 4.62
N LEU A 199 5.43 -19.64 4.10
CA LEU A 199 5.61 -19.31 2.69
C LEU A 199 7.07 -19.48 2.27
N ALA A 200 8.02 -19.01 3.08
CA ALA A 200 9.44 -19.19 2.79
C ALA A 200 9.85 -20.66 2.69
N THR A 201 9.26 -21.54 3.50
CA THR A 201 9.50 -22.98 3.41
C THR A 201 8.96 -23.57 2.10
N VAL A 202 7.71 -23.25 1.75
CA VAL A 202 7.06 -23.73 0.52
C VAL A 202 7.79 -23.25 -0.73
N GLU A 203 8.19 -21.98 -0.71
CA GLU A 203 8.80 -21.32 -1.84
C GLU A 203 10.32 -21.58 -1.93
N GLY A 204 10.96 -22.10 -0.87
CA GLY A 204 12.42 -22.28 -0.82
C GLY A 204 13.18 -20.95 -0.69
N LEU A 205 12.62 -20.01 0.07
CA LEU A 205 13.19 -18.69 0.34
C LEU A 205 14.14 -18.71 1.54
N ASP A 206 15.18 -17.88 1.46
CA ASP A 206 16.12 -17.62 2.53
C ASP A 206 15.78 -16.28 3.19
N LEU A 207 15.13 -16.31 4.36
CA LEU A 207 14.62 -15.11 5.05
C LEU A 207 15.71 -14.05 5.32
N PRO A 208 16.95 -14.40 5.73
CA PRO A 208 18.10 -13.50 5.76
C PRO A 208 18.42 -12.74 4.46
N ARG A 209 17.94 -13.21 3.31
CA ARG A 209 18.07 -12.53 2.00
C ARG A 209 16.81 -11.77 1.59
N CYS A 210 15.73 -11.93 2.35
CA CYS A 210 14.46 -11.30 2.07
C CYS A 210 14.37 -9.88 2.65
N THR A 211 13.44 -9.10 2.11
CA THR A 211 13.11 -7.76 2.59
C THR A 211 11.64 -7.69 3.00
N ALA A 212 11.33 -6.95 4.07
CA ALA A 212 9.95 -6.71 4.51
C ALA A 212 9.68 -5.22 4.64
N TYR A 213 8.46 -4.82 4.25
CA TYR A 213 7.98 -3.45 4.20
C TYR A 213 6.67 -3.32 4.99
N SER A 214 6.59 -2.36 5.92
CA SER A 214 5.36 -2.05 6.65
C SER A 214 5.35 -0.63 7.22
N ASP A 215 4.17 -0.09 7.49
CA ASP A 215 3.93 1.17 8.19
C ASP A 215 3.67 0.99 9.69
N SER A 216 3.34 -0.22 10.15
CA SER A 216 2.81 -0.42 11.50
C SER A 216 3.77 -1.16 12.42
N SER A 217 3.81 -0.75 13.70
CA SER A 217 4.51 -1.51 14.73
C SER A 217 3.92 -2.90 14.98
N ASN A 218 2.69 -3.16 14.55
CA ASN A 218 2.09 -4.49 14.63
C ASN A 218 2.89 -5.51 13.81
N ASP A 219 3.54 -5.07 12.73
CA ASP A 219 4.31 -5.94 11.84
C ASP A 219 5.78 -6.11 12.28
N LEU A 220 6.14 -5.64 13.48
CA LEU A 220 7.49 -5.83 14.04
C LEU A 220 7.98 -7.28 14.01
N PRO A 221 7.16 -8.30 14.32
CA PRO A 221 7.59 -9.70 14.18
C PRO A 221 8.00 -10.05 12.75
N MET A 222 7.20 -9.66 11.75
CA MET A 222 7.49 -9.90 10.32
C MET A 222 8.75 -9.16 9.87
N LEU A 223 8.87 -7.88 10.25
CA LEU A 223 10.04 -7.05 9.93
C LEU A 223 11.33 -7.60 10.55
N THR A 224 11.24 -8.20 11.75
CA THR A 224 12.39 -8.78 12.45
C THR A 224 12.81 -10.15 11.90
N ALA A 225 11.90 -10.88 11.25
CA ALA A 225 12.16 -12.23 10.75
C ALA A 225 13.02 -12.29 9.48
N VAL A 226 13.15 -11.16 8.77
CA VAL A 226 13.87 -11.07 7.49
C VAL A 226 15.21 -10.35 7.63
N GLY A 227 16.09 -10.51 6.63
CA GLY A 227 17.40 -9.85 6.64
C GLY A 227 17.37 -8.33 6.48
N ARG A 228 16.33 -7.78 5.84
CA ARG A 228 16.17 -6.33 5.67
C ARG A 228 14.76 -5.87 6.01
N ALA A 229 14.65 -4.98 6.99
CA ALA A 229 13.41 -4.29 7.32
C ALA A 229 13.41 -2.86 6.76
N VAL A 230 12.28 -2.44 6.19
CA VAL A 230 12.07 -1.08 5.71
C VAL A 230 10.74 -0.55 6.23
N ALA A 231 10.80 0.52 7.02
CA ALA A 231 9.63 1.20 7.55
C ALA A 231 9.08 2.19 6.49
N VAL A 232 7.90 1.90 5.95
CA VAL A 232 7.25 2.69 4.89
C VAL A 232 6.10 3.48 5.49
N ASN A 233 6.12 4.82 5.38
CA ASN A 233 5.12 5.69 5.97
C ASN A 233 4.85 5.43 7.48
N PRO A 234 5.86 5.14 8.31
CA PRO A 234 5.64 4.50 9.60
C PRO A 234 4.76 5.31 10.55
N ASP A 235 4.05 4.58 11.41
CA ASP A 235 3.47 5.10 12.64
C ASP A 235 4.58 5.54 13.62
N GLY A 236 4.17 6.19 14.71
CA GLY A 236 5.13 6.73 15.68
C GLY A 236 5.94 5.65 16.41
N ALA A 237 5.38 4.46 16.63
CA ALA A 237 6.05 3.37 17.34
C ALA A 237 7.06 2.67 16.43
N LEU A 238 6.69 2.33 15.20
CA LEU A 238 7.58 1.75 14.21
C LEU A 238 8.70 2.71 13.85
N LEU A 239 8.43 4.02 13.76
CA LEU A 239 9.49 5.01 13.48
C LEU A 239 10.56 5.03 14.58
N ARG A 240 10.19 4.91 15.86
CA ARG A 240 11.15 4.81 16.96
C ARG A 240 12.03 3.57 16.82
N VAL A 241 11.40 2.40 16.64
CA VAL A 241 12.13 1.13 16.48
C VAL A 241 13.04 1.16 15.26
N ALA A 242 12.56 1.71 14.13
CA ALA A 242 13.36 1.83 12.92
C ALA A 242 14.60 2.70 13.15
N ARG A 243 14.49 3.80 13.90
CA ARG A 243 15.64 4.65 14.25
C ARG A 243 16.61 3.94 15.19
N GLU A 244 16.10 3.26 16.21
CA GLU A 244 16.88 2.51 17.19
C GLU A 244 17.68 1.37 16.53
N ARG A 245 17.06 0.67 15.57
CA ARG A 245 17.65 -0.48 14.86
C ARG A 245 18.38 -0.11 13.56
N GLY A 246 18.42 1.18 13.20
CA GLY A 246 19.02 1.64 11.95
C GLY A 246 18.31 1.14 10.68
N TRP A 247 17.02 0.80 10.78
CA TRP A 247 16.21 0.39 9.63
C TRP A 247 15.94 1.57 8.69
N GLU A 248 15.85 1.26 7.40
CA GLU A 248 15.54 2.26 6.38
C GLU A 248 14.11 2.79 6.56
N VAL A 249 13.96 4.12 6.50
CA VAL A 249 12.64 4.78 6.55
C VAL A 249 12.33 5.42 5.21
N ARG A 250 11.15 5.12 4.66
CA ARG A 250 10.63 5.71 3.42
C ARG A 250 9.27 6.34 3.67
N ASP A 251 9.21 7.67 3.73
CA ASP A 251 7.95 8.41 3.88
C ASP A 251 7.48 9.02 2.56
N PHE A 252 6.49 8.40 1.92
CA PHE A 252 5.90 8.84 0.66
C PHE A 252 4.74 9.84 0.85
N ARG A 253 4.36 10.16 2.10
CA ARG A 253 3.33 11.17 2.40
C ARG A 253 3.84 12.60 2.14
N THR A 254 5.15 12.80 2.29
CA THR A 254 5.81 14.12 2.29
C THR A 254 5.89 14.79 0.91
N GLY A 255 5.89 14.03 -0.20
CA GLY A 255 5.99 14.59 -1.56
C GLY A 255 4.88 15.59 -1.92
N ARG A 256 3.69 15.48 -1.30
CA ARG A 256 2.58 16.44 -1.48
C ARG A 256 2.72 17.72 -0.66
N ARG A 257 3.44 17.70 0.47
CA ARG A 257 3.70 18.93 1.25
C ARG A 257 4.67 19.83 0.48
N ALA A 258 5.74 19.26 -0.07
CA ALA A 258 6.69 20.00 -0.90
C ALA A 258 6.04 20.61 -2.15
N ALA A 259 5.19 19.85 -2.87
CA ALA A 259 4.48 20.35 -4.05
C ALA A 259 3.46 21.47 -3.74
N ARG A 260 2.82 21.46 -2.56
CA ARG A 260 1.94 22.56 -2.11
C ARG A 260 2.70 23.83 -1.73
N ILE A 261 3.91 23.69 -1.20
CA ILE A 261 4.80 24.80 -0.86
C ILE A 261 5.49 25.36 -2.12
N ALA A 262 5.71 24.52 -3.13
CA ALA A 262 6.34 24.88 -4.40
C ALA A 262 5.37 25.46 -5.45
N VAL A 263 4.11 25.75 -5.13
CA VAL A 263 3.27 26.58 -6.01
C VAL A 263 3.97 27.94 -6.10
N PRO A 264 4.47 28.33 -7.29
CA PRO A 264 5.27 29.53 -7.39
C PRO A 264 4.39 30.74 -7.05
N SER A 265 4.92 31.64 -6.23
CA SER A 265 4.30 32.89 -5.77
C SER A 265 3.78 33.77 -6.93
N THR A 266 4.18 33.48 -8.17
CA THR A 266 3.70 34.12 -9.40
C THR A 266 2.21 33.87 -9.65
N ALA A 267 1.65 32.71 -9.30
CA ALA A 267 0.22 32.47 -9.42
C ALA A 267 -0.61 33.29 -8.40
N ALA A 268 -0.08 33.47 -7.18
CA ALA A 268 -0.70 34.31 -6.16
C ALA A 268 -0.59 35.82 -6.49
N LEU A 269 0.53 36.26 -7.07
CA LEU A 269 0.71 37.62 -7.57
C LEU A 269 -0.22 37.94 -8.75
N GLY A 270 -0.41 36.99 -9.68
CA GLY A 270 -1.34 37.16 -10.81
C GLY A 270 -2.80 37.34 -10.39
N LEU A 271 -3.24 36.60 -9.36
CA LEU A 271 -4.59 36.72 -8.81
C LEU A 271 -4.81 38.06 -8.08
N LEU A 272 -3.80 38.54 -7.34
CA LEU A 272 -3.88 39.84 -6.64
C LEU A 272 -3.83 41.02 -7.62
N ALA A 273 -2.98 40.97 -8.65
CA ALA A 273 -2.93 42.00 -9.68
C ALA A 273 -4.26 42.09 -10.45
N GLY A 274 -4.83 40.94 -10.84
CA GLY A 274 -6.12 40.85 -11.53
C GLY A 274 -7.27 41.46 -10.73
N ALA A 275 -7.36 41.16 -9.42
CA ALA A 275 -8.39 41.68 -8.53
C ALA A 275 -8.29 43.21 -8.35
N VAL A 276 -7.08 43.77 -8.24
CA VAL A 276 -6.88 45.23 -8.13
C VAL A 276 -7.25 45.93 -9.43
N SER A 277 -6.90 45.39 -10.59
CA SER A 277 -7.29 45.95 -11.89
C SER A 277 -8.81 45.92 -12.13
N ALA A 278 -9.48 44.81 -11.77
CA ALA A 278 -10.93 44.70 -11.88
C ALA A 278 -11.65 45.66 -10.92
N GLY A 279 -11.18 45.78 -9.68
CA GLY A 279 -11.71 46.73 -8.69
C GLY A 279 -11.58 48.19 -9.13
N ARG A 280 -10.44 48.58 -9.71
CA ARG A 280 -10.22 49.95 -10.22
C ARG A 280 -11.07 50.28 -11.44
N ALA A 281 -11.27 49.31 -12.33
CA ALA A 281 -12.15 49.46 -13.50
C ALA A 281 -13.63 49.58 -13.11
N LEU A 282 -14.07 48.80 -12.11
CA LEU A 282 -15.43 48.88 -11.55
C LEU A 282 -15.66 50.19 -10.79
N HIS A 283 -14.66 50.71 -10.08
CA HIS A 283 -14.78 51.98 -9.36
C HIS A 283 -14.86 53.20 -10.29
N ARG A 284 -14.13 53.20 -11.41
CA ARG A 284 -14.21 54.26 -12.43
C ARG A 284 -15.55 54.31 -13.16
N ARG A 285 -16.29 53.20 -13.24
CA ARG A 285 -17.63 53.15 -13.86
C ARG A 285 -18.77 53.58 -12.94
N ARG A 286 -18.50 53.84 -11.64
CA ARG A 286 -19.51 54.19 -10.64
C ARG A 286 -19.46 55.64 -10.14
N ARG A 287 -18.66 56.52 -10.76
CA ARG A 287 -18.71 57.96 -10.50
C ARG A 287 -19.46 58.67 -11.64
N PRO A 288 -20.73 59.06 -11.46
CA PRO A 288 -21.32 60.12 -12.26
C PRO A 288 -20.70 61.48 -11.86
N ALA A 289 -20.75 62.44 -12.78
CA ALA A 289 -20.31 63.82 -12.59
C ALA A 289 -21.04 64.51 -11.43
#